data_AF-A0A2T5KBE1-F1
#
_entry.id   AF-A0A2T5KBE1-F1
#
_cell.length_a   1.000
_cell.length_b   1.000
_cell.length_c   1.000
_cell.angle_alpha   90.00
_cell.angle_beta   90.00
_cell.angle_gamma   90.00
#
_symmetry.space_group_name_H-M   'P 1'
#
loop_
_entity.id
_entity.type
_entity.pdbx_description
1 polymer ?
#
loop_
_entity_poly.entity_id
_entity_poly.type
_entity_poly.pdbx_seq_one_letter_code
_entity_poly.pdbx_strand_id
1 'polypeptide(L)'
;MRLAIMAALSLSAAGAALAEPVTGRQAERMLFAPLKAEVEILTVDFLSANDARLLRMVVSEQPYYGAVALSPEEGLASEATIAAANHHSTEAAAKAALAACEEKRKGRRSCEIAAYIRPAGWKARALSLSSDATRGFGADYGARGPRALAISPATGRWGLGQGGAAQQQALQACASTGGARDCAVVVAD
;
A
#
# COMPACT_ATOMS: atom_id res chain seq x y z
N MET A 1 -16.68 -38.53 48.27
CA MET A 1 -16.80 -37.11 47.88
C MET A 1 -15.45 -36.65 47.36
N ARG A 2 -15.32 -36.42 46.04
CA ARG A 2 -14.26 -35.68 45.29
C ARG A 2 -14.24 -36.18 43.83
N LEU A 3 -15.07 -35.58 42.97
CA LEU A 3 -14.90 -35.66 41.51
C LEU A 3 -14.05 -34.46 41.10
N ALA A 4 -12.87 -34.72 40.52
CA ALA A 4 -12.05 -33.71 39.87
C ALA A 4 -12.47 -33.61 38.39
N ILE A 5 -12.98 -32.45 37.98
CA ILE A 5 -13.29 -32.13 36.58
C ILE A 5 -12.08 -31.37 36.02
N MET A 6 -11.32 -31.99 35.13
CA MET A 6 -10.31 -31.32 34.31
C MET A 6 -11.01 -30.56 33.18
N ALA A 7 -10.93 -29.24 33.20
CA ALA A 7 -11.28 -28.39 32.07
C ALA A 7 -10.05 -28.23 31.16
N ALA A 8 -10.07 -28.88 30.00
CA ALA A 8 -9.09 -28.64 28.95
C ALA A 8 -9.47 -27.35 28.19
N LEU A 9 -8.76 -26.25 28.44
CA LEU A 9 -8.80 -25.06 27.60
C LEU A 9 -8.02 -25.35 26.30
N SER A 10 -8.74 -25.63 25.23
CA SER A 10 -8.20 -25.63 23.86
C SER A 10 -7.91 -24.19 23.44
N LEU A 11 -6.63 -23.82 23.46
CA LEU A 11 -6.11 -22.55 22.97
C LEU A 11 -6.09 -22.57 21.43
N SER A 12 -7.12 -22.02 20.80
CA SER A 12 -7.14 -21.79 19.35
C SER A 12 -6.19 -20.63 19.03
N ALA A 13 -4.98 -20.94 18.54
CA ALA A 13 -4.08 -19.96 17.98
C ALA A 13 -4.72 -19.35 16.72
N ALA A 14 -5.24 -18.13 16.84
CA ALA A 14 -5.66 -17.32 15.70
C ALA A 14 -4.41 -16.84 14.95
N GLY A 15 -3.83 -17.73 14.13
CA GLY A 15 -2.87 -17.31 13.12
C GLY A 15 -3.60 -16.42 12.13
N ALA A 16 -3.08 -15.21 11.89
CA ALA A 16 -3.52 -14.38 10.78
C ALA A 16 -3.35 -15.20 9.50
N ALA A 17 -4.46 -15.68 8.94
CA ALA A 17 -4.47 -16.36 7.66
C ALA A 17 -4.05 -15.33 6.60
N LEU A 18 -2.75 -15.31 6.27
CA LEU A 18 -2.30 -14.66 5.05
C LEU A 18 -2.93 -15.45 3.90
N ALA A 19 -3.73 -14.77 3.08
CA ALA A 19 -4.33 -15.38 1.91
C ALA A 19 -3.25 -16.07 1.07
N GLU A 20 -3.55 -17.24 0.53
CA GLU A 20 -2.63 -17.96 -0.35
C GLU A 20 -2.19 -17.06 -1.52
N PRO A 21 -0.90 -17.08 -1.92
CA PRO A 21 -0.45 -16.30 -3.06
C PRO A 21 -1.27 -16.63 -4.31
N VAL A 22 -1.67 -15.61 -5.06
CA VAL A 22 -2.34 -15.83 -6.34
C VAL A 22 -1.31 -16.25 -7.40
N THR A 23 -1.75 -16.92 -8.45
CA THR A 23 -0.89 -17.17 -9.62
C THR A 23 -0.60 -15.88 -10.38
N GLY A 24 0.48 -15.85 -11.16
CA GLY A 24 0.79 -14.72 -12.03
C GLY A 24 -0.35 -14.39 -13.00
N ARG A 25 -0.98 -15.43 -13.54
CA ARG A 25 -2.13 -15.28 -14.44
C ARG A 25 -3.35 -14.65 -13.75
N GLN A 26 -3.57 -14.97 -12.48
CA GLN A 26 -4.62 -14.33 -11.70
C GLN A 26 -4.24 -12.87 -11.39
N ALA A 27 -2.99 -12.61 -11.00
CA ALA A 27 -2.49 -11.28 -10.75
C ALA A 27 -2.68 -10.37 -11.97
N GLU A 28 -2.30 -10.79 -13.18
CA GLU A 28 -2.48 -10.02 -14.42
C GLU A 28 -3.92 -9.50 -14.61
N ARG A 29 -4.93 -10.31 -14.22
CA ARG A 29 -6.35 -9.92 -14.32
C ARG A 29 -6.79 -8.97 -13.20
N MET A 30 -6.07 -8.98 -12.09
CA MET A 30 -6.34 -8.16 -10.90
C MET A 30 -5.55 -6.86 -10.87
N LEU A 31 -4.49 -6.69 -11.66
CA LEU A 31 -3.68 -5.47 -11.61
C LEU A 31 -4.22 -4.37 -12.53
N PHE A 32 -4.02 -3.12 -12.11
CA PHE A 32 -4.32 -1.96 -12.95
C PHE A 32 -3.07 -1.58 -13.74
N ALA A 33 -3.24 -1.22 -15.02
CA ALA A 33 -2.11 -0.79 -15.84
C ALA A 33 -1.34 0.37 -15.15
N PRO A 34 0.01 0.33 -15.10
CA PRO A 34 0.87 1.34 -14.44
C PRO A 34 0.96 2.63 -15.28
N LEU A 35 -0.20 3.24 -15.55
CA LEU A 35 -0.42 4.43 -16.37
C LEU A 35 -0.91 5.59 -15.48
N LYS A 36 -1.62 6.56 -16.08
CA LYS A 36 -2.12 7.75 -15.39
C LYS A 36 -3.05 7.37 -14.23
N ALA A 37 -2.82 8.02 -13.10
CA ALA A 37 -3.68 7.98 -11.94
C ALA A 37 -4.82 9.00 -12.06
N GLU A 38 -5.94 8.70 -11.40
CA GLU A 38 -7.02 9.64 -11.13
C GLU A 38 -6.86 10.20 -9.73
N VAL A 39 -7.02 11.52 -9.60
CA VAL A 39 -6.95 12.22 -8.32
C VAL A 39 -8.36 12.52 -7.84
N GLU A 40 -8.71 12.06 -6.66
CA GLU A 40 -9.89 12.50 -5.92
C GLU A 40 -9.45 13.53 -4.88
N ILE A 41 -9.94 14.76 -4.99
CA ILE A 41 -9.76 15.76 -3.92
C ILE A 41 -10.99 15.67 -3.02
N LEU A 42 -10.77 15.43 -1.73
CA LEU A 42 -11.83 15.35 -0.75
C LEU A 42 -12.35 16.75 -0.40
N THR A 43 -13.64 16.83 -0.10
CA THR A 43 -14.24 18.08 0.39
C THR A 43 -13.97 18.19 1.88
N VAL A 44 -13.05 19.08 2.26
CA VAL A 44 -12.69 19.38 3.65
C VAL A 44 -12.89 20.88 3.91
N ASP A 45 -13.23 21.24 5.15
CA ASP A 45 -13.63 22.61 5.53
C ASP A 45 -12.48 23.63 5.48
N PHE A 46 -11.24 23.15 5.54
CA PHE A 46 -10.03 23.97 5.59
C PHE A 46 -9.33 24.17 4.23
N LEU A 47 -9.82 23.54 3.15
CA LEU A 47 -9.21 23.64 1.83
C LEU A 47 -10.07 24.51 0.90
N SER A 48 -9.53 25.65 0.48
CA SER A 48 -10.23 26.50 -0.48
C SER A 48 -10.32 25.84 -1.86
N ALA A 49 -11.27 26.27 -2.71
CA ALA A 49 -11.37 25.76 -4.09
C ALA A 49 -10.09 26.05 -4.92
N ASN A 50 -9.39 27.14 -4.59
CA ASN A 50 -8.11 27.46 -5.22
C ASN A 50 -7.02 26.48 -4.79
N ASP A 51 -6.93 26.20 -3.50
CA ASP A 51 -5.97 25.26 -2.93
C ASP A 51 -6.23 23.83 -3.42
N ALA A 52 -7.49 23.40 -3.47
CA ALA A 52 -7.89 22.13 -4.06
C ALA A 52 -7.41 21.97 -5.51
N ARG A 53 -7.46 23.04 -6.31
CA ARG A 53 -6.96 23.05 -7.69
C ARG A 53 -5.43 22.98 -7.74
N LEU A 54 -4.74 23.75 -6.91
CA LEU A 54 -3.28 23.72 -6.79
C LEU A 54 -2.79 22.32 -6.37
N LEU A 55 -3.40 21.76 -5.33
CA LEU A 55 -3.11 20.42 -4.84
C LEU A 55 -3.27 19.39 -5.96
N ARG A 56 -4.40 19.41 -6.67
CA ARG A 56 -4.65 18.50 -7.81
C ARG A 56 -3.55 18.57 -8.86
N MET A 57 -3.08 19.76 -9.24
CA MET A 57 -2.01 19.90 -10.23
C MET A 57 -0.70 19.24 -9.76
N VAL A 58 -0.33 19.42 -8.49
CA VAL A 58 0.90 18.84 -7.94
C VAL A 58 0.82 17.32 -7.84
N VAL A 59 -0.32 16.77 -7.42
CA VAL A 59 -0.44 15.34 -7.13
C VAL A 59 -0.79 14.48 -8.34
N SER A 60 -1.17 15.09 -9.48
CA SER A 60 -1.54 14.36 -10.70
C SER A 60 -0.37 13.63 -11.36
N GLU A 61 0.87 14.04 -11.06
CA GLU A 61 2.09 13.40 -11.57
C GLU A 61 2.54 12.22 -10.69
N GLN A 62 1.92 12.00 -9.54
CA GLN A 62 2.33 10.96 -8.62
C GLN A 62 1.82 9.57 -9.05
N PRO A 63 2.57 8.50 -8.73
CA PRO A 63 2.09 7.14 -8.94
C PRO A 63 0.78 6.87 -8.19
N TYR A 64 -0.07 6.01 -8.74
CA TYR A 64 -1.30 5.60 -8.06
C TYR A 64 -1.02 4.84 -6.74
N TYR A 65 -2.11 4.59 -6.01
CA TYR A 65 -2.08 4.14 -4.61
C TYR A 65 -1.30 5.11 -3.75
N GLY A 66 -1.78 6.35 -3.79
CA GLY A 66 -1.31 7.45 -2.97
C GLY A 66 -2.43 8.12 -2.20
N ALA A 67 -2.02 8.91 -1.21
CA ALA A 67 -2.88 9.77 -0.42
C ALA A 67 -2.10 11.02 -0.01
N VAL A 68 -2.82 12.13 0.16
CA VAL A 68 -2.25 13.37 0.68
C VAL A 68 -2.91 13.71 2.00
N ALA A 69 -2.10 13.92 3.03
CA ALA A 69 -2.51 14.42 4.34
C ALA A 69 -2.09 15.90 4.50
N LEU A 70 -2.95 16.68 5.13
CA LEU A 70 -2.74 18.10 5.42
C LEU A 70 -3.03 18.39 6.89
N SER A 71 -2.31 19.34 7.47
CA SER A 71 -2.68 19.98 8.74
C SER A 71 -3.73 21.07 8.48
N PRO A 72 -4.95 20.98 9.07
CA PRO A 72 -6.03 21.93 8.80
C PRO A 72 -5.71 23.40 9.08
N GLU A 73 -4.74 23.68 9.96
CA GLU A 73 -4.45 25.03 10.45
C GLU A 73 -3.20 25.66 9.81
N GLU A 74 -2.50 24.94 8.92
CA GLU A 74 -1.18 25.37 8.42
C GLU A 74 -1.12 25.61 6.90
N GLY A 75 -2.19 25.25 6.18
CA GLY A 75 -2.30 25.44 4.74
C GLY A 75 -1.37 24.54 3.89
N LEU A 76 -1.51 24.63 2.57
CA LEU A 76 -0.81 23.74 1.63
C LEU A 76 0.71 23.86 1.62
N ALA A 77 1.25 25.03 1.94
CA ALA A 77 2.70 25.27 1.92
C ALA A 77 3.43 24.75 3.16
N SER A 78 2.70 24.18 4.13
CA SER A 78 3.30 23.62 5.34
C SER A 78 4.18 22.41 5.04
N GLU A 79 5.23 22.21 5.84
CA GLU A 79 6.00 20.96 5.85
C GLU A 79 5.14 19.76 6.26
N ALA A 80 4.01 19.99 6.94
CA ALA A 80 3.01 18.97 7.27
C ALA A 80 2.14 18.57 6.07
N THR A 81 2.30 19.18 4.89
CA THR A 81 1.67 18.70 3.66
C THR A 81 2.42 17.51 3.11
N ILE A 82 1.88 16.30 3.32
CA ILE A 82 2.55 15.05 2.98
C ILE A 82 1.77 14.29 1.92
N ALA A 83 2.43 14.02 0.80
CA ALA A 83 1.97 13.06 -0.19
C ALA A 83 2.75 11.75 -0.01
N ALA A 84 2.04 10.67 0.34
CA ALA A 84 2.57 9.31 0.27
C ALA A 84 1.98 8.65 -0.98
N ALA A 85 2.83 8.13 -1.87
CA ALA A 85 2.41 7.54 -3.14
C ALA A 85 3.11 6.21 -3.37
N ASN A 86 2.67 5.47 -4.39
CA ASN A 86 3.29 4.21 -4.80
C ASN A 86 3.28 3.13 -3.69
N HIS A 87 2.23 3.12 -2.86
CA HIS A 87 1.95 2.00 -1.97
C HIS A 87 1.20 0.89 -2.71
N HIS A 88 0.94 -0.24 -2.06
CA HIS A 88 0.10 -1.30 -2.63
C HIS A 88 -1.39 -1.04 -2.45
N SER A 89 -1.81 -0.04 -1.67
CA SER A 89 -3.21 0.37 -1.53
C SER A 89 -3.32 1.84 -1.10
N THR A 90 -4.50 2.45 -1.30
CA THR A 90 -4.78 3.81 -0.83
C THR A 90 -4.83 3.91 0.69
N GLU A 91 -5.23 2.85 1.37
CA GLU A 91 -5.36 2.80 2.83
C GLU A 91 -3.96 2.81 3.47
N ALA A 92 -3.02 2.05 2.91
CA ALA A 92 -1.64 2.06 3.34
C ALA A 92 -0.99 3.43 3.10
N ALA A 93 -1.22 4.03 1.93
CA ALA A 93 -0.74 5.38 1.63
C ALA A 93 -1.32 6.43 2.59
N ALA A 94 -2.63 6.36 2.90
CA ALA A 94 -3.27 7.29 3.83
C ALA A 94 -2.67 7.17 5.23
N LYS A 95 -2.44 5.95 5.72
CA LYS A 95 -1.78 5.72 7.01
C LYS A 95 -0.38 6.32 7.04
N ALA A 96 0.41 6.12 5.98
CA ALA A 96 1.75 6.67 5.87
C ALA A 96 1.75 8.21 5.80
N ALA A 97 0.86 8.80 4.99
CA ALA A 97 0.72 10.24 4.85
C ALA A 97 0.30 10.90 6.19
N LEU A 98 -0.70 10.32 6.87
CA LEU A 98 -1.15 10.83 8.17
C LEU A 98 -0.06 10.75 9.23
N ALA A 99 0.65 9.63 9.34
CA ALA A 99 1.73 9.48 10.32
C ALA A 99 2.82 10.54 10.11
N ALA A 100 3.30 10.71 8.87
CA ALA A 100 4.32 11.70 8.55
C ALA A 100 3.81 13.15 8.66
N CYS A 101 2.52 13.40 8.39
CA CYS A 101 1.91 14.70 8.61
C CYS A 101 1.88 15.05 10.11
N GLU A 102 1.42 14.12 10.95
CA GLU A 102 1.34 14.32 12.40
C GLU A 102 2.71 14.57 13.04
N GLU A 103 3.76 13.90 12.55
CA GLU A 103 5.14 14.14 12.99
C GLU A 103 5.63 15.58 12.72
N LYS A 104 5.07 16.25 11.71
CA LYS A 104 5.48 17.59 11.26
C LYS A 104 4.51 18.69 11.64
N ARG A 105 3.30 18.32 12.05
CA ARG A 105 2.21 19.24 12.37
C ARG A 105 2.56 20.13 13.55
N LYS A 106 2.26 21.42 13.41
CA LYS A 106 2.38 22.46 14.46
C LYS A 106 1.02 22.94 14.96
N GLY A 107 -0.04 22.73 14.18
CA GLY A 107 -1.42 23.06 14.54
C GLY A 107 -1.95 22.21 15.70
N ARG A 108 -3.21 22.44 16.09
CA ARG A 108 -3.92 21.72 17.16
C ARG A 108 -4.89 20.67 16.63
N ARG A 109 -5.58 20.94 15.51
CA ARG A 109 -6.38 19.93 14.80
C ARG A 109 -5.50 18.86 14.18
N SER A 110 -5.87 17.60 14.33
CA SER A 110 -5.21 16.46 13.67
C SER A 110 -5.15 16.63 12.15
N CYS A 111 -4.14 16.02 11.56
CA CYS A 111 -4.01 15.88 10.12
C CYS A 111 -5.19 15.13 9.53
N GLU A 112 -5.64 15.56 8.35
CA GLU A 112 -6.75 14.95 7.64
C GLU A 112 -6.32 14.60 6.20
N ILE A 113 -6.89 13.53 5.65
CA ILE A 113 -6.69 13.21 4.23
C ILE A 113 -7.44 14.24 3.38
N ALA A 114 -6.74 14.83 2.43
CA ALA A 114 -7.29 15.81 1.50
C ALA A 114 -7.37 15.28 0.06
N ALA A 115 -6.63 14.22 -0.27
CA ALA A 115 -6.70 13.62 -1.60
C ALA A 115 -6.35 12.13 -1.59
N TYR A 116 -6.94 11.40 -2.55
CA TYR A 116 -6.51 10.06 -2.95
C TYR A 116 -6.01 10.07 -4.39
N ILE A 117 -5.01 9.23 -4.66
CA ILE A 117 -4.41 9.03 -5.97
C ILE A 117 -4.60 7.56 -6.33
N ARG A 118 -5.52 7.27 -7.25
CA ARG A 118 -5.97 5.91 -7.56
C ARG A 118 -5.73 5.57 -9.03
N PRO A 119 -5.62 4.27 -9.38
CA PRO A 119 -5.60 3.88 -10.79
C PRO A 119 -6.83 4.38 -11.54
N ALA A 120 -6.71 4.58 -12.86
CA ALA A 120 -7.87 4.90 -13.68
C ALA A 120 -8.96 3.82 -13.61
N GLY A 121 -10.22 4.23 -13.45
CA GLY A 121 -11.35 3.30 -13.29
C GLY A 121 -11.27 2.42 -12.04
N TRP A 122 -10.65 2.91 -10.97
CA TRP A 122 -10.39 2.14 -9.76
C TRP A 122 -11.65 1.53 -9.15
N LYS A 123 -11.48 0.29 -8.69
CA LYS A 123 -12.41 -0.48 -7.86
C LYS A 123 -11.57 -1.34 -6.92
N ALA A 124 -12.11 -1.68 -5.75
CA ALA A 124 -11.45 -2.62 -4.85
C ALA A 124 -11.21 -3.97 -5.56
N ARG A 125 -10.02 -4.55 -5.36
CA ARG A 125 -9.61 -5.84 -5.91
C ARG A 125 -8.90 -6.65 -4.83
N ALA A 126 -8.90 -7.98 -4.98
CA ALA A 126 -8.28 -8.88 -4.01
C ALA A 126 -6.75 -8.73 -3.93
N LEU A 127 -6.11 -8.39 -5.06
CA LEU A 127 -4.71 -8.01 -5.14
C LEU A 127 -4.60 -6.60 -5.70
N SER A 128 -3.79 -5.79 -5.04
CA SER A 128 -3.37 -4.48 -5.51
C SER A 128 -1.85 -4.37 -5.35
N LEU A 129 -1.18 -3.78 -6.35
CA LEU A 129 0.25 -3.54 -6.32
C LEU A 129 0.52 -2.08 -6.66
N SER A 130 1.58 -1.48 -6.12
CA SER A 130 2.02 -0.14 -6.51
C SER A 130 2.27 -0.03 -8.01
N SER A 131 2.34 1.19 -8.54
CA SER A 131 2.60 1.41 -9.97
C SER A 131 3.93 0.79 -10.38
N ASP A 132 4.95 0.95 -9.56
CA ASP A 132 6.27 0.37 -9.82
C ASP A 132 6.28 -1.15 -9.68
N ALA A 133 5.62 -1.71 -8.67
CA ALA A 133 5.51 -3.15 -8.53
C ALA A 133 4.74 -3.77 -9.70
N THR A 134 3.70 -3.11 -10.20
CA THR A 134 2.96 -3.58 -11.38
C THR A 134 3.81 -3.50 -12.64
N ARG A 135 4.59 -2.43 -12.81
CA ARG A 135 5.54 -2.30 -13.93
C ARG A 135 6.59 -3.41 -13.91
N GLY A 136 7.22 -3.63 -12.76
CA GLY A 136 8.21 -4.68 -12.58
C GLY A 136 7.63 -6.08 -12.72
N PHE A 137 6.42 -6.31 -12.22
CA PHE A 137 5.70 -7.57 -12.45
C PHE A 137 5.51 -7.84 -13.96
N GLY A 138 5.04 -6.85 -14.72
CA GLY A 138 4.83 -7.01 -16.16
C GLY A 138 6.12 -7.20 -16.97
N ALA A 139 7.24 -6.62 -16.51
CA ALA A 139 8.53 -6.69 -17.20
C ALA A 139 9.32 -7.96 -16.86
N ASP A 140 9.40 -8.31 -15.56
CA ASP A 140 10.47 -9.16 -15.03
C ASP A 140 9.96 -10.39 -14.27
N TYR A 141 8.65 -10.54 -14.05
CA TYR A 141 8.11 -11.71 -13.34
C TYR A 141 8.39 -13.03 -14.07
N GLY A 142 8.48 -12.96 -15.40
CA GLY A 142 8.77 -14.11 -16.27
C GLY A 142 7.55 -15.00 -16.52
N ALA A 143 7.70 -15.93 -17.47
CA ALA A 143 6.59 -16.75 -17.97
C ALA A 143 6.74 -18.26 -17.68
N ARG A 144 7.91 -18.71 -17.21
CA ARG A 144 8.25 -20.13 -17.05
C ARG A 144 9.04 -20.38 -15.78
N GLY A 145 8.93 -21.60 -15.28
CA GLY A 145 9.61 -22.04 -14.06
C GLY A 145 9.03 -21.38 -12.79
N PRO A 146 9.55 -21.78 -11.62
CA PRO A 146 9.10 -21.23 -10.36
C PRO A 146 9.44 -19.74 -10.26
N ARG A 147 8.48 -18.94 -9.81
CA ARG A 147 8.59 -17.48 -9.72
C ARG A 147 7.71 -16.96 -8.59
N ALA A 148 8.09 -15.83 -8.01
CA ALA A 148 7.36 -15.22 -6.93
C ALA A 148 7.51 -13.71 -6.90
N LEU A 149 6.48 -13.02 -6.41
CA LEU A 149 6.49 -11.60 -6.08
C LEU A 149 6.08 -11.45 -4.61
N ALA A 150 6.89 -10.71 -3.86
CA ALA A 150 6.59 -10.32 -2.49
C ALA A 150 6.39 -8.80 -2.39
N ILE A 151 5.55 -8.39 -1.44
CA ILE A 151 5.30 -6.97 -1.13
C ILE A 151 5.35 -6.73 0.38
N SER A 152 5.63 -5.48 0.73
CA SER A 152 5.44 -4.91 2.07
C SER A 152 4.18 -4.05 2.05
N PRO A 153 3.07 -4.52 2.65
CA PRO A 153 1.83 -3.76 2.70
C PRO A 153 1.99 -2.36 3.31
N ALA A 154 2.88 -2.20 4.30
CA ALA A 154 3.08 -0.92 4.98
C ALA A 154 3.87 0.10 4.14
N THR A 155 4.84 -0.32 3.32
CA THR A 155 5.86 0.60 2.76
C THR A 155 5.83 0.74 1.24
N GLY A 156 5.04 -0.09 0.53
CA GLY A 156 5.07 -0.11 -0.94
C GLY A 156 6.32 -0.81 -1.52
N ARG A 157 7.19 -1.37 -0.67
CA ARG A 157 8.34 -2.16 -1.12
C ARG A 157 7.89 -3.48 -1.70
N TRP A 158 8.64 -3.97 -2.68
CA TRP A 158 8.34 -5.20 -3.38
C TRP A 158 9.62 -5.85 -3.87
N GLY A 159 9.53 -7.14 -4.21
CA GLY A 159 10.65 -7.90 -4.73
C GLY A 159 10.19 -9.08 -5.57
N LEU A 160 11.05 -9.46 -6.52
CA LEU A 160 10.85 -10.62 -7.38
C LEU A 160 11.86 -11.71 -7.05
N GLY A 161 11.48 -12.95 -7.32
CA GLY A 161 12.38 -14.10 -7.27
C GLY A 161 12.04 -15.12 -8.34
N GLN A 162 13.05 -15.87 -8.78
CA GLN A 162 12.95 -16.83 -9.87
C GLN A 162 13.76 -18.10 -9.56
N GLY A 163 13.36 -19.22 -10.16
CA GLY A 163 14.01 -20.51 -9.99
C GLY A 163 13.65 -21.21 -8.67
N GLY A 164 14.37 -22.27 -8.31
CA GLY A 164 13.99 -23.17 -7.21
C GLY A 164 13.84 -22.53 -5.82
N ALA A 165 14.35 -21.30 -5.63
CA ALA A 165 14.23 -20.52 -4.39
C ALA A 165 13.42 -19.22 -4.57
N ALA A 166 12.55 -19.14 -5.58
CA ALA A 166 11.86 -17.92 -5.98
C ALA A 166 11.16 -17.17 -4.83
N GLN A 167 10.39 -17.87 -3.99
CA GLN A 167 9.68 -17.24 -2.87
C GLN A 167 10.63 -16.59 -1.86
N GLN A 168 11.71 -17.29 -1.49
CA GLN A 168 12.71 -16.76 -0.56
C GLN A 168 13.44 -15.55 -1.14
N GLN A 169 13.80 -15.61 -2.43
CA GLN A 169 14.45 -14.49 -3.13
C GLN A 169 13.52 -13.27 -3.20
N ALA A 170 12.24 -13.46 -3.49
CA ALA A 170 11.26 -12.38 -3.53
C ALA A 170 11.14 -11.67 -2.17
N LEU A 171 11.06 -12.44 -1.07
CA LEU A 171 11.03 -11.90 0.29
C LEU A 171 12.31 -11.12 0.63
N GLN A 172 13.48 -11.66 0.29
CA GLN A 172 14.76 -11.00 0.51
C GLN A 172 14.88 -9.70 -0.30
N ALA A 173 14.46 -9.71 -1.56
CA ALA A 173 14.44 -8.54 -2.43
C ALA A 173 13.48 -7.45 -1.91
N CYS A 174 12.30 -7.84 -1.42
CA CYS A 174 11.36 -6.92 -0.79
C CYS A 174 11.96 -6.26 0.47
N ALA A 175 12.65 -7.05 1.31
CA ALA A 175 13.20 -6.57 2.57
C ALA A 175 14.52 -5.77 2.42
N SER A 176 15.30 -6.03 1.37
CA SER A 176 16.64 -5.45 1.20
C SER A 176 16.63 -3.95 0.93
N THR A 177 15.51 -3.41 0.46
CA THR A 177 15.38 -2.01 0.09
C THR A 177 14.53 -1.27 1.12
N GLY A 178 15.12 -0.29 1.83
CA GLY A 178 14.36 0.63 2.69
C GLY A 178 13.81 0.05 4.00
N GLY A 179 14.25 -1.15 4.41
CA GLY A 179 14.01 -1.67 5.76
C GLY A 179 12.61 -2.24 6.04
N ALA A 180 11.87 -2.64 5.00
CA ALA A 180 10.58 -3.31 5.17
C ALA A 180 10.71 -4.60 6.00
N ARG A 181 9.80 -4.79 6.97
CA ARG A 181 9.82 -5.94 7.91
C ARG A 181 8.59 -6.84 7.78
N ASP A 182 7.63 -6.44 6.98
CA ASP A 182 6.32 -7.06 6.78
C ASP A 182 6.17 -7.63 5.35
N CYS A 183 7.29 -8.00 4.73
CA CYS A 183 7.28 -8.58 3.39
C CYS A 183 6.57 -9.95 3.39
N ALA A 184 5.64 -10.12 2.46
CA ALA A 184 4.90 -11.36 2.23
C ALA A 184 4.82 -11.68 0.73
N VAL A 185 4.91 -12.97 0.38
CA VAL A 185 4.68 -13.42 -0.99
C VAL A 185 3.20 -13.31 -1.31
N VAL A 186 2.86 -12.60 -2.39
CA VAL A 186 1.47 -12.37 -2.82
C VAL A 186 1.19 -12.92 -4.21
N VAL A 187 2.23 -13.19 -5.00
CA VAL A 187 2.12 -13.93 -6.27
C VAL A 187 3.15 -15.06 -6.29
N ALA A 188 2.75 -16.26 -6.70
CA ALA A 188 3.66 -17.38 -6.93
C ALA A 188 3.16 -18.32 -8.04
N ASP A 189 4.09 -18.88 -8.81
CA ASP A 189 3.85 -19.97 -9.76
C ASP A 189 4.97 -21.02 -9.69
#